data_AF-A0A3S5B1P3-F1
#
_entry.id   AF-A0A3S5B1P3-F1
#
_cell.length_a   1.000
_cell.length_b   1.000
_cell.length_c   1.000
_cell.angle_alpha   90.00
_cell.angle_beta   90.00
_cell.angle_gamma   90.00
#
_symmetry.space_group_name_H-M   'P 1'
#
loop_
_entity.id
_entity.type
_entity.pdbx_description
1 polymer ?
#
loop_
_entity_poly.entity_id
_entity_poly.type
_entity_poly.pdbx_seq_one_letter_code
_entity_poly.pdbx_strand_id
1 'polypeptide(L)'
;MYTNISGEKAVSALLEKLERLEDMLRAERIRKEWLILLINLTVRTTYFTFNGSIYEQIFGPLMGSALSPRLANVYIDKLERELEESPVQPRELMR
;
A
#
# COMPACT_ATOMS: atom_id res chain seq x y z
N MET A 1 13.49 1.00 5.90
CA MET A 1 12.59 2.18 5.95
C MET A 1 11.44 1.92 4.99
N TYR A 2 10.19 2.27 5.33
CA TYR A 2 9.01 1.99 4.49
C TYR A 2 9.06 2.63 3.10
N THR A 3 9.90 3.64 2.93
CA THR A 3 10.13 4.31 1.66
C THR A 3 10.65 3.43 0.54
N ASN A 4 11.21 2.26 0.86
CA ASN A 4 11.68 1.32 -0.15
C ASN A 4 10.57 0.41 -0.72
N ILE A 5 9.31 0.63 -0.32
CA ILE A 5 8.15 -0.12 -0.78
C ILE A 5 7.49 0.68 -1.91
N SER A 6 7.15 0.00 -3.02
CA SER A 6 6.33 0.62 -4.06
C SER A 6 4.92 0.86 -3.53
N GLY A 7 4.49 2.13 -3.48
CA GLY A 7 3.14 2.50 -3.06
C GLY A 7 2.07 1.84 -3.93
N GLU A 8 2.32 1.73 -5.24
CA GLU A 8 1.41 1.07 -6.18
C GLU A 8 1.29 -0.42 -5.89
N LYS A 9 2.41 -1.13 -5.73
CA LYS A 9 2.38 -2.56 -5.40
C LYS A 9 1.70 -2.82 -4.06
N ALA A 10 1.90 -1.94 -3.07
CA ALA A 10 1.24 -2.03 -1.77
C ALA A 10 -0.29 -1.81 -1.86
N VAL A 11 -0.75 -0.86 -2.68
CA VAL A 11 -2.18 -0.68 -2.95
C VAL A 11 -2.75 -1.92 -3.62
N SER A 12 -2.09 -2.45 -4.66
CA SER A 12 -2.54 -3.68 -5.33
C SER A 12 -2.64 -4.87 -4.38
N ALA A 13 -1.66 -5.05 -3.48
CA ALA A 13 -1.70 -6.08 -2.45
C ALA A 13 -2.88 -5.90 -1.47
N LEU A 14 -3.21 -4.66 -1.13
CA LEU A 14 -4.37 -4.35 -0.30
C LEU A 14 -5.68 -4.63 -1.02
N LEU A 15 -5.79 -4.29 -2.31
CA LEU A 15 -6.99 -4.60 -3.11
C LEU A 15 -7.26 -6.10 -3.16
N GLU A 16 -6.23 -6.91 -3.39
CA GLU A 16 -6.34 -8.37 -3.38
C GLU A 16 -6.82 -8.91 -2.03
N LYS A 17 -6.34 -8.35 -0.91
CA LYS A 17 -6.86 -8.70 0.42
C LYS A 17 -8.31 -8.27 0.61
N LEU A 18 -8.71 -7.10 0.10
CA LEU A 18 -10.08 -6.60 0.22
C LEU A 18 -11.08 -7.47 -0.54
N GLU A 19 -10.69 -8.13 -1.65
CA GLU A 19 -11.52 -9.15 -2.30
C GLU A 19 -11.93 -10.26 -1.34
N ARG A 20 -10.98 -10.71 -0.51
CA ARG A 20 -11.21 -11.80 0.47
C ARG A 20 -12.04 -11.37 1.68
N LEU A 21 -12.29 -10.06 1.83
CA LEU A 21 -13.02 -9.47 2.95
C LEU A 21 -14.37 -8.90 2.50
N GLU A 22 -14.84 -9.24 1.30
CA GLU A 22 -16.07 -8.65 0.74
C GLU A 22 -17.28 -8.88 1.65
N ASP A 23 -17.41 -10.06 2.27
CA ASP A 23 -18.50 -10.36 3.19
C ASP A 23 -18.48 -9.46 4.45
N MET A 24 -17.28 -9.16 4.97
CA MET A 24 -17.12 -8.24 6.09
C MET A 24 -17.47 -6.80 5.68
N LEU A 25 -17.03 -6.36 4.51
CA LEU A 25 -17.37 -5.03 3.99
C LEU A 25 -18.89 -4.86 3.82
N ARG A 26 -19.56 -5.91 3.32
CA ARG A 26 -21.02 -5.94 3.21
C ARG A 26 -21.70 -5.87 4.59
N ALA A 27 -21.21 -6.62 5.59
CA ALA A 27 -21.74 -6.58 6.95
C ALA A 27 -21.64 -5.18 7.58
N GLU A 28 -20.50 -4.50 7.38
CA GLU A 28 -20.23 -3.14 7.86
C GLU A 28 -20.86 -2.05 6.97
N ARG A 29 -21.58 -2.43 5.91
CA ARG A 29 -22.18 -1.52 4.91
C ARG A 29 -21.17 -0.58 4.25
N ILE A 30 -19.92 -1.02 4.15
CA ILE A 30 -18.84 -0.30 3.48
C ILE A 30 -18.85 -0.69 2.01
N ARG A 31 -19.11 0.29 1.15
CA ARG A 31 -18.98 0.11 -0.30
C ARG A 31 -17.50 0.06 -0.67
N LYS A 32 -17.06 -1.09 -1.18
CA LYS A 32 -15.66 -1.39 -1.52
C LYS A 32 -15.07 -0.34 -2.46
N GLU A 33 -15.83 0.14 -3.44
CA GLU A 33 -15.38 1.13 -4.42
C GLU A 33 -14.94 2.44 -3.76
N TRP A 34 -15.62 2.85 -2.69
CA TRP A 34 -15.30 4.07 -1.95
C TRP A 34 -14.05 3.89 -1.11
N LEU A 35 -13.88 2.72 -0.51
CA LEU A 35 -12.66 2.39 0.21
C LEU A 35 -11.45 2.41 -0.73
N ILE A 36 -11.59 1.80 -1.92
CA ILE A 36 -10.56 1.81 -2.96
C ILE A 36 -10.24 3.24 -3.40
N LEU A 37 -11.26 4.07 -3.63
CA LEU A 37 -11.08 5.47 -4.00
C LEU A 37 -10.31 6.25 -2.92
N LEU A 38 -10.69 6.10 -1.65
CA LEU A 38 -10.05 6.79 -0.52
C LEU A 38 -8.60 6.35 -0.33
N ILE A 39 -8.30 5.05 -0.48
CA ILE A 39 -6.93 4.53 -0.40
C ILE A 39 -6.09 5.12 -1.52
N ASN A 40 -6.59 5.08 -2.76
CA ASN A 40 -5.88 5.63 -3.92
C ASN A 40 -5.62 7.13 -3.78
N LEU A 41 -6.61 7.89 -3.30
CA LEU A 41 -6.43 9.32 -3.01
C LEU A 41 -5.30 9.51 -2.00
N THR A 42 -5.38 8.82 -0.86
CA THR A 42 -4.42 8.99 0.24
C THR A 42 -2.99 8.60 -0.14
N VAL A 43 -2.81 7.58 -0.98
CA VAL A 43 -1.49 7.12 -1.44
C VAL A 43 -0.92 8.01 -2.54
N ARG A 44 -1.75 8.71 -3.32
CA ARG A 44 -1.32 9.60 -4.41
C ARG A 44 -1.17 11.06 -3.97
N THR A 45 -1.87 11.52 -2.94
CA THR A 45 -1.80 12.90 -2.46
C THR A 45 -0.80 13.03 -1.30
N THR A 46 0.47 12.75 -1.57
CA THR A 46 1.52 12.69 -0.56
C THR A 46 2.30 14.01 -0.50
N TYR A 47 1.68 15.05 0.08
CA TYR A 47 2.31 16.36 0.25
C TYR A 47 2.82 16.58 1.67
N PHE A 48 3.95 17.26 1.81
CA PHE A 48 4.49 17.67 3.10
C PHE A 48 5.09 19.07 3.04
N THR A 49 5.16 19.75 4.20
CA THR A 49 5.79 21.07 4.31
C THR A 49 7.17 20.94 4.94
N PHE A 50 8.18 21.55 4.32
CA PHE A 50 9.52 21.65 4.86
C PHE A 50 10.07 23.05 4.60
N ASN A 51 10.60 23.71 5.64
CA ASN A 51 11.10 25.09 5.55
C ASN A 51 10.12 26.08 4.88
N GLY A 52 8.82 25.96 5.18
CA GLY A 52 7.78 26.85 4.64
C GLY A 52 7.36 26.57 3.19
N SER A 53 7.96 25.58 2.53
CA SER A 53 7.61 25.16 1.17
C SER A 53 6.86 23.83 1.15
N ILE A 54 5.95 23.66 0.20
CA ILE A 54 5.18 22.42 0.00
C ILE A 54 5.91 21.55 -1.04
N TYR A 55 6.07 20.26 -0.72
CA TYR A 55 6.71 19.27 -1.57
C TYR A 55 5.80 18.07 -1.77
N GLU A 56 5.92 17.44 -2.93
CA GLU A 56 5.32 16.14 -3.22
C GLU A 56 6.34 15.03 -2.94
N GLN A 57 5.93 14.00 -2.21
CA GLN A 57 6.77 12.82 -2.00
C GLN A 57 6.60 11.86 -3.18
N ILE A 58 7.63 11.80 -4.03
CA ILE A 58 7.65 10.98 -5.25
C ILE A 58 8.18 9.55 -5.04
N PHE A 59 8.77 9.25 -3.88
CA PHE A 59 9.40 7.95 -3.60
C PHE A 59 8.88 7.33 -2.31
N GLY A 60 8.27 6.15 -2.45
CA GLY A 60 7.70 5.36 -1.35
C GLY A 60 6.46 5.98 -0.70
N PRO A 61 5.83 5.28 0.26
CA PRO A 61 4.64 5.75 0.96
C PRO A 61 4.94 6.94 1.87
N LEU A 62 3.97 7.86 2.05
CA LEU A 62 4.15 9.09 2.85
C LEU A 62 4.77 8.77 4.21
N MET A 63 5.90 9.41 4.51
CA MET A 63 6.48 9.33 5.84
C MET A 63 5.52 9.96 6.86
N GLY A 64 5.22 9.25 7.95
CA GLY A 64 4.32 9.74 9.01
C GLY A 64 2.83 9.52 8.76
N SER A 65 2.42 8.95 7.62
CA SER A 65 1.03 8.51 7.45
C SER A 65 0.72 7.29 8.33
N ALA A 66 -0.42 7.31 9.00
CA ALA A 66 -0.93 6.17 9.77
C ALA A 66 -1.20 4.93 8.90
N LEU A 67 -1.40 5.12 7.59
CA LEU A 67 -1.62 4.02 6.64
C LEU A 67 -0.31 3.37 6.18
N SER A 68 0.81 4.09 6.19
CA SER A 68 2.08 3.59 5.65
C SER A 68 2.56 2.29 6.31
N PRO A 69 2.53 2.12 7.65
CA PRO A 69 2.91 0.85 8.27
C PRO A 69 1.97 -0.31 7.91
N ARG A 70 0.67 -0.03 7.73
CA ARG A 70 -0.33 -1.06 7.38
C ARG A 70 -0.17 -1.51 5.94
N LEU A 71 0.01 -0.57 5.02
CA LEU A 71 0.29 -0.85 3.61
C LEU A 71 1.59 -1.62 3.45
N ALA A 72 2.62 -1.26 4.22
CA ALA A 72 3.88 -1.98 4.24
C ALA A 72 3.69 -3.45 4.65
N ASN A 73 2.99 -3.71 5.75
CA ASN A 73 2.75 -5.08 6.20
C ASN A 73 2.00 -5.92 5.17
N VAL A 74 0.99 -5.34 4.52
CA VAL A 74 0.22 -6.04 3.48
C VAL A 74 1.10 -6.35 2.26
N TYR A 75 1.94 -5.41 1.85
CA TYR A 75 2.87 -5.64 0.75
C TYR A 75 3.91 -6.71 1.07
N ILE A 76 4.50 -6.66 2.27
CA ILE A 76 5.51 -7.64 2.69
C ILE A 76 4.90 -9.04 2.79
N ASP A 77 3.70 -9.21 3.36
CA ASP A 77 3.00 -10.50 3.39
C ASP A 77 2.71 -11.04 1.98
N LYS A 78 2.41 -10.18 1.01
CA LYS A 78 2.28 -10.60 -0.40
C LYS A 78 3.63 -11.04 -0.98
N LEU A 79 4.66 -10.23 -0.78
CA LEU A 79 6.01 -10.49 -1.28
C LEU A 79 6.59 -11.79 -0.72
N GLU A 80 6.35 -12.08 0.56
CA GLU A 80 6.79 -13.32 1.21
C GLU A 80 6.15 -14.55 0.56
N ARG A 81 4.83 -14.52 0.28
CA ARG A 81 4.14 -15.61 -0.43
C ARG A 81 4.67 -15.81 -1.84
N GLU A 82 4.83 -14.72 -2.59
CA GLU A 82 5.40 -14.77 -3.94
C GLU A 82 6.82 -15.34 -3.94
N LEU A 83 7.60 -15.06 -2.89
CA LEU A 83 8.95 -15.59 -2.74
C LEU A 83 8.96 -17.08 -2.37
N GLU A 84 8.06 -17.53 -1.49
CA GLU A 84 7.89 -18.95 -1.16
C GLU A 84 7.50 -19.80 -2.37
N GLU A 85 6.70 -19.24 -3.28
CA GLU A 85 6.24 -19.90 -4.49
C GLU A 85 7.24 -19.80 -5.66
N SER A 86 8.22 -18.90 -5.57
CA SER A 86 9.14 -18.60 -6.67
C SER A 86 10.46 -19.37 -6.57
N PRO A 87 10.95 -19.99 -7.67
CA PRO A 87 12.28 -20.57 -7.72
C PRO A 87 13.40 -19.51 -7.86
N VAL A 88 13.04 -18.22 -7.93
CA VAL A 88 13.94 -17.11 -8.26
C VAL A 88 14.49 -16.45 -7.00
N GLN A 89 15.73 -15.95 -7.06
CA GLN A 89 16.36 -15.30 -5.90
C GLN A 89 15.61 -14.05 -5.44
N PRO A 90 15.51 -13.79 -4.12
CA PRO A 90 14.71 -12.69 -3.54
C PRO A 90 15.01 -11.29 -4.11
N ARG A 91 16.23 -11.06 -4.60
CA ARG A 91 16.66 -9.77 -5.16
C ARG A 91 15.94 -9.38 -6.44
N GLU A 92 15.45 -10.33 -7.23
CA GLU A 92 14.77 -10.02 -8.50
C GLU A 92 13.31 -9.62 -8.31
N LEU A 93 12.65 -10.17 -7.28
CA LEU A 93 11.25 -9.84 -6.91
C LEU A 93 11.10 -8.45 -6.26
N MET A 94 12.17 -7.92 -5.66
CA MET A 94 12.16 -6.64 -4.95
C MET A 94 12.33 -5.41 -5.87
N ARG A 95 12.61 -5.59 -7.17
CA ARG A 95 12.68 -4.49 -8.16
C ARG A 95 11.30 -4.07 -8.64
#